data_AF-A0A094PC04-F1
#
_entry.id   AF-A0A094PC04-F1
#
_cell.length_a   1.000
_cell.length_b   1.000
_cell.length_c   1.000
_cell.angle_alpha   90.00
_cell.angle_beta   90.00
_cell.angle_gamma   90.00
#
_symmetry.space_group_name_H-M   'P 1'
#
loop_
_entity.id
_entity.type
_entity.pdbx_description
1 polymer ?
#
loop_
_entity_poly.entity_id
_entity_poly.type
_entity_poly.pdbx_seq_one_letter_code
_entity_poly.pdbx_strand_id
1 'polypeptide(L)' 'MLHVLENFPAHELKTDNQFERKFYWGGKDDRGLKLEIIAVVTASYLLIIHVMPRSFRGGKDGF' A
#
# COMPACT_ATOMS: atom_id res chain seq x y z
N MET A 1 -9.01 15.93 -6.11
CA MET A 1 -8.61 14.58 -6.55
C MET A 1 -8.07 13.87 -5.32
N LEU A 2 -8.68 12.76 -4.90
CA LEU A 2 -8.30 12.04 -3.67
C LEU A 2 -7.46 10.81 -4.03
N HIS A 3 -6.13 10.96 -4.00
CA HIS A 3 -5.21 9.84 -4.19
C HIS A 3 -4.92 9.13 -2.88
N VAL A 4 -4.86 7.80 -2.92
CA VAL A 4 -4.66 6.98 -1.71
C VAL A 4 -3.33 7.29 -1.01
N LEU A 5 -2.25 7.51 -1.75
CA LEU A 5 -0.92 7.84 -1.18
C LEU A 5 -0.88 9.18 -0.42
N GLU A 6 -1.67 10.17 -0.87
CA GLU A 6 -1.63 11.53 -0.34
C GLU A 6 -2.60 11.73 0.83
N ASN A 7 -3.65 10.91 0.92
CA ASN A 7 -4.78 11.14 1.81
C ASN A 7 -4.97 10.05 2.87
N PHE A 8 -4.19 8.97 2.82
CA PHE A 8 -4.20 7.91 3.82
C PHE A 8 -2.80 7.75 4.40
N PRO A 9 -2.67 7.47 5.71
CA PRO A 9 -1.37 7.27 6.33
C PRO A 9 -0.71 5.99 5.81
N ALA A 10 0.62 6.03 5.69
CA ALA A 10 1.42 4.84 5.46
C ALA A 10 1.49 4.00 6.74
N HIS A 11 1.37 2.68 6.60
CA HIS A 11 1.64 1.72 7.66
C HIS A 11 2.89 0.92 7.34
N GLU A 12 3.85 0.87 8.25
CA GLU A 12 5.05 0.04 8.07
C GLU A 12 4.69 -1.44 8.24
N LEU A 13 5.01 -2.24 7.23
CA LEU A 13 4.84 -3.68 7.27
C LEU A 13 6.08 -4.31 7.90
N LYS A 14 5.88 -5.30 8.77
CA LYS A 14 6.98 -6.11 9.28
C LYS A 14 7.57 -6.94 8.14
N THR A 15 8.89 -6.92 8.03
CA THR A 15 9.64 -7.73 7.09
C THR A 15 10.63 -8.59 7.87
N ASP A 16 10.96 -9.77 7.34
CA ASP A 16 11.96 -10.65 7.96
C ASP A 16 13.39 -10.10 7.77
N ASN A 17 13.55 -9.15 6.84
CA ASN A 17 14.81 -8.48 6.58
C ASN A 17 14.79 -7.07 7.20
N GLN A 18 15.52 -6.89 8.31
CA GLN A 18 15.63 -5.62 9.03
C GLN A 18 16.08 -4.41 8.17
N PHE A 19 16.68 -4.66 7.01
CA PHE A 19 17.11 -3.62 6.07
C PHE A 19 16.06 -3.27 5.02
N GLU A 20 15.00 -4.07 4.90
CA GLU A 20 13.90 -3.85 3.95
C GLU A 20 12.71 -3.22 4.68
N ARG A 21 12.47 -1.93 4.42
CA ARG A 21 11.29 -1.24 4.93
C ARG A 21 10.20 -1.25 3.86
N LYS A 22 9.04 -1.79 4.21
CA LYS A 22 7.85 -1.81 3.36
C LYS A 22 6.76 -0.95 3.96
N PHE A 23 6.11 -0.15 3.13
CA PHE A 23 4.94 0.62 3.51
C PHE A 23 3.70 0.12 2.78
N TYR A 24 2.59 0.15 3.48
CA TYR A 24 1.26 -0.14 3.00
C TYR A 24 0.37 1.10 3.11
N TRP A 25 -0.43 1.34 2.08
CA TRP A 25 -1.55 2.27 2.13
C TRP A 25 -2.83 1.52 1.76
N GLY A 26 -3.88 1.76 2.53
CA GLY A 26 -5.21 1.23 2.27
C GLY A 26 -6.24 2.34 2.34
N GLY A 27 -6.94 2.61 1.25
CA GLY A 27 -7.86 3.74 1.18
C GLY A 27 -8.82 3.65 0.01
N LYS A 28 -9.86 4.49 0.06
CA LYS A 28 -10.82 4.67 -1.04
C LYS A 28 -10.43 5.92 -1.81
N ASP A 29 -10.25 5.82 -3.12
CA ASP A 29 -10.01 6.99 -3.98
C ASP A 29 -11.30 7.81 -4.20
N ASP A 30 -11.20 8.95 -4.88
CA ASP A 30 -12.34 9.82 -5.20
C ASP A 30 -13.36 9.21 -6.17
N ARG A 31 -12.98 8.16 -6.90
CA ARG A 31 -13.88 7.37 -7.76
C ARG A 31 -14.56 6.24 -7.00
N GLY A 32 -14.24 6.11 -5.72
CA GLY A 32 -14.81 5.14 -4.82
C GLY A 32 -14.17 3.74 -4.88
N LEU A 33 -13.02 3.61 -5.55
CA LEU A 33 -12.27 2.37 -5.62
C LEU A 33 -11.41 2.21 -4.37
N LYS A 34 -11.60 1.11 -3.63
CA LYS A 34 -10.75 0.78 -2.48
C LYS A 34 -9.47 0.11 -2.99
N LEU A 35 -8.33 0.77 -2.80
CA LEU A 35 -7.02 0.29 -3.18
C LEU A 35 -6.21 -0.16 -1.97
N GLU A 36 -5.35 -1.14 -2.23
CA GLU A 36 -4.21 -1.54 -1.43
C GLU A 36 -2.95 -1.23 -2.24
N ILE A 37 -2.01 -0.50 -1.64
CA ILE A 37 -0.75 -0.09 -2.27
C ILE A 37 0.41 -0.51 -1.36
N ILE A 38 1.44 -1.14 -1.94
CA ILE A 38 2.67 -1.50 -1.21
C ILE A 38 3.87 -0.85 -1.91
N ALA A 39 4.73 -0.25 -1.10
CA ALA A 39 5.99 0.33 -1.55
C ALA A 39 7.17 -0.22 -0.75
N VAL A 40 8.34 -0.28 -1.39
CA VAL A 40 9.63 -0.49 -0.74
C VAL A 40 10.34 0.86 -0.62
N VAL A 41 10.91 1.14 0.55
CA VAL A 41 11.71 2.35 0.78
C VAL A 41 13.12 2.13 0.24
N THR A 42 13.56 3.02 -0.64
CA THR A 42 14.95 3.10 -1.08
C THR A 42 15.61 4.36 -0.49
N ALA A 43 16.89 4.57 -0.75
CA ALA A 43 17.59 5.76 -0.27
C ALA A 43 17.05 7.09 -0.84
N SER A 44 16.45 7.06 -2.04
CA SER A 44 16.05 8.28 -2.76
C SER A 44 14.58 8.34 -3.16
N TYR A 45 13.86 7.21 -3.15
CA TYR A 45 12.45 7.16 -3.53
C TYR A 45 11.69 6.01 -2.87
N LEU A 46 10.36 6.07 -2.96
CA LEU A 46 9.47 4.94 -2.67
C LEU A 46 9.21 4.19 -3.97
N LEU A 47 9.60 2.91 -4.04
CA LEU A 47 9.30 2.06 -5.18
C LEU A 47 7.95 1.40 -4.94
N ILE A 48 6.91 1.80 -5.68
CA ILE A 48 5.62 1.11 -5.67
C ILE A 48 5.78 -0.24 -6.35
N ILE A 49 5.60 -1.33 -5.60
CA ILE A 49 5.75 -2.70 -6.10
C ILE A 49 4.41 -3.42 -6.26
N HIS A 50 3.34 -2.86 -5.67
CA HIS A 50 2.00 -3.44 -5.74
C HIS A 50 0.93 -2.35 -5.66
N VAL A 51 -0.05 -2.42 -6.54
CA VAL A 51 -1.30 -1.64 -6.49
C VAL A 51 -2.42 -2.59 -6.87
N MET A 52 -3.39 -2.78 -5.97
CA MET A 52 -4.49 -3.71 -6.22
C MET A 52 -5.81 -3.13 -5.71
N PRO A 53 -6.87 -3.13 -6.53
CA PRO A 53 -8.21 -2.91 -6.01
C PRO A 53 -8.59 -4.07 -5.10
N ARG A 54 -8.99 -3.75 -3.88
CA ARG A 54 -9.24 -4.75 -2.84
C ARG A 54 -10.34 -5.74 -3.21
N SER A 55 -11.27 -5.34 -4.10
CA SER A 55 -12.31 -6.22 -4.65
C SER A 55 -11.77 -7.43 -5.41
N PHE A 56 -10.54 -7.36 -5.91
CA PHE A 56 -9.91 -8.45 -6.66
C PHE A 56 -8.92 -9.27 -5.83
N ARG A 57 -8.73 -8.96 -4.54
CA ARG A 57 -7.80 -9.68 -3.67
C ARG A 57 -8.35 -11.10 -3.41
N GLY A 58 -7.95 -12.04 -4.26
CA GLY A 58 -8.33 -13.44 -4.22
C GLY A 58 -7.53 -14.21 -3.17
N GLY A 59 -7.92 -14.08 -1.92
CA GLY A 59 -7.40 -14.84 -0.78
C GLY A 59 -8.22 -14.43 0.44
N LYS A 60 -8.79 -15.41 1.16
CA LYS A 60 -9.68 -15.17 2.31
C LYS A 60 -9.17 -14.01 3.17
N ASP A 61 -10.07 -13.07 3.45
CA ASP A 61 -9.83 -11.86 4.23
C ASP A 61 -9.05 -12.17 5.52
N GLY A 62 -7.95 -11.45 5.76
CA GLY A 62 -7.23 -11.52 7.04
C GLY A 62 -5.87 -10.84 6.99
N PHE A 63 -5.80 -9.63 7.56
CA PHE A 63 -4.62 -9.21 8.33
C PHE A 63 -4.91 -9.57 9.79
#